data_AF-A0A7C3UZK2-F1
#
_entry.id   AF-A0A7C3UZK2-F1
#
_cell.length_a   1.000
_cell.length_b   1.000
_cell.length_c   1.000
_cell.angle_alpha   90.00
_cell.angle_beta   90.00
_cell.angle_gamma   90.00
#
_symmetry.space_group_name_H-M   'P 1'
#
loop_
_entity.id
_entity.type
_entity.pdbx_description
1 polymer ?
#
loop_
_entity_poly.entity_id
_entity_poly.type
_entity_poly.pdbx_seq_one_letter_code
_entity_poly.pdbx_strand_id
1 'polypeptide(L)' 'QYEEALIGVPVPDPKNPINVVRVIRSFDPCLACAIHIIDGDGSLKRFVIE' A
#
# COMPACT_ATOMS: atom_id res chain seq x y z
N GLN A 1 -0.21 9.06 -2.05
CA GLN A 1 0.10 8.24 -3.24
C GLN A 1 -0.96 7.17 -3.51
N TYR A 2 -1.10 6.12 -2.69
CA TYR A 2 -2.10 5.07 -2.98
C TYR A 2 -3.54 5.61 -2.95
N GLU A 3 -3.87 6.41 -1.94
CA GLU A 3 -5.19 7.03 -1.79
C GLU A 3 -5.53 7.95 -2.96
N GLU A 4 -4.57 8.78 -3.37
CA GLU A 4 -4.69 9.69 -4.52
C GLU A 4 -4.85 8.93 -5.84
N ALA A 5 -4.13 7.83 -6.04
CA ALA A 5 -4.22 7.00 -7.23
C ALA A 5 -5.60 6.33 -7.41
N LEU A 6 -6.42 6.27 -6.35
CA LEU A 6 -7.78 5.75 -6.41
C LEU A 6 -8.82 6.79 -6.83
N ILE A 7 -8.47 8.08 -6.86
CA ILE A 7 -9.38 9.14 -7.24
C ILE A 7 -9.76 8.99 -8.72
N GLY A 8 -11.05 8.84 -8.99
CA GLY A 8 -11.58 8.70 -10.36
C GLY A 8 -11.44 7.29 -10.97
N VAL A 9 -10.96 6.29 -10.22
CA VAL A 9 -10.90 4.91 -10.72
C VAL A 9 -12.31 4.39 -10.99
N PRO A 10 -12.61 3.88 -12.20
CA PRO A 10 -13.93 3.37 -12.52
C PRO A 10 -14.22 2.08 -11.74
N VAL A 11 -15.38 2.00 -11.09
CA VAL A 11 -15.84 0.81 -10.35
C VAL A 11 -17.24 0.41 -10.85
N PRO A 12 -17.35 -0.35 -11.96
CA PRO A 12 -18.64 -0.71 -12.55
C PRO A 12 -19.50 -1.63 -11.67
N ASP A 13 -18.87 -2.50 -10.88
CA ASP A 13 -19.54 -3.34 -9.88
C ASP A 13 -18.91 -3.10 -8.49
N PRO A 14 -19.59 -2.35 -7.61
CA PRO A 14 -19.10 -2.09 -6.24
C PRO A 14 -18.98 -3.34 -5.37
N LYS A 15 -19.74 -4.42 -5.66
CA LYS A 15 -19.61 -5.69 -4.93
C LYS A 15 -18.34 -6.45 -5.32
N ASN A 16 -17.76 -6.14 -6.49
CA ASN A 16 -16.53 -6.73 -7.00
C ASN A 16 -15.58 -5.65 -7.58
N PRO A 17 -14.89 -4.86 -6.75
CA PRO A 17 -14.13 -3.67 -7.18
C PRO A 17 -12.76 -4.01 -7.78
N ILE A 18 -12.74 -4.74 -8.89
CA ILE A 18 -11.51 -5.28 -9.52
C ILE A 18 -10.48 -4.19 -9.86
N ASN A 19 -10.93 -3.00 -10.28
CA ASN A 19 -10.04 -1.92 -10.71
C ASN A 19 -9.30 -1.27 -9.54
N VAL A 20 -9.91 -1.19 -8.36
CA VAL A 20 -9.22 -0.73 -7.13
C VAL A 20 -8.04 -1.65 -6.85
N VAL A 21 -8.27 -2.96 -6.92
CA VAL A 21 -7.23 -3.94 -6.63
C VAL A 21 -6.12 -3.93 -7.69
N ARG A 22 -6.46 -3.70 -8.98
CA ARG A 22 -5.48 -3.54 -10.05
C ARG A 22 -4.56 -2.34 -9.81
N VAL A 23 -5.12 -1.19 -9.43
CA VAL A 23 -4.35 0.02 -9.12
C VAL A 23 -3.44 -0.23 -7.92
N ILE A 24 -3.97 -0.76 -6.81
CA ILE A 24 -3.14 -1.04 -5.63
C ILE A 24 -2.00 -2.02 -5.95
N ARG A 25 -2.25 -3.08 -6.73
CA ARG A 25 -1.21 -4.06 -7.08
C ARG A 25 -0.16 -3.53 -8.06
N SER A 26 -0.44 -2.48 -8.83
CA SER A 26 0.57 -1.90 -9.71
C SER A 26 1.71 -1.20 -8.95
N PHE A 27 1.53 -0.94 -7.65
CA PHE A 27 2.56 -0.39 -6.77
C PHE A 27 3.40 -1.46 -6.06
N ASP A 28 3.14 -2.75 -6.31
CA ASP A 28 3.76 -3.88 -5.60
C ASP A 28 3.79 -3.70 -4.06
N PRO A 29 2.60 -3.56 -3.43
CA PRO A 29 2.54 -3.20 -2.02
C PRO A 29 2.96 -4.38 -1.14
N CYS A 30 4.07 -4.22 -0.40
CA CYS A 30 4.47 -5.14 0.65
C CYS A 30 4.16 -4.55 2.03
N LEU A 31 3.04 -4.99 2.63
CA LEU A 31 2.63 -4.53 3.96
C LEU A 31 3.63 -4.93 5.06
N ALA A 32 4.26 -6.10 4.93
CA ALA A 32 5.32 -6.51 5.83
C ALA A 32 6.47 -5.51 5.83
N CYS A 33 6.98 -5.12 4.66
CA CYS A 33 8.03 -4.09 4.58
C CYS A 33 7.54 -2.74 5.12
N ALA A 34 6.30 -2.35 4.79
CA ALA A 34 5.76 -1.06 5.23
C ALA A 34 5.65 -0.93 6.76
N ILE A 35 5.31 -2.02 7.47
CA ILE A 35 5.13 -1.99 8.93
C ILE A 35 6.38 -2.39 9.71
N HIS A 36 7.22 -3.29 9.18
CA HIS A 36 8.40 -3.78 9.92
C HIS A 36 9.52 -2.75 10.05
N ILE A 37 9.50 -1.68 9.27
CA ILE A 37 10.46 -0.57 9.39
C ILE A 37 10.09 0.43 10.50
N ILE A 38 8.89 0.33 11.08
CA ILE A 38 8.41 1.23 12.12
C ILE A 38 8.36 0.47 13.46
N ASP A 39 8.94 1.05 14.51
CA ASP A 39 8.86 0.55 15.88
C ASP A 39 7.56 0.99 16.58
N GLY A 40 7.24 0.36 17.72
CA GLY A 40 5.98 0.61 18.43
C GLY A 40 5.81 2.04 18.96
N ASP A 41 6.91 2.80 19.05
CA ASP A 41 6.93 4.22 19.40
C ASP A 41 6.89 5.16 18.17
N GLY A 42 6.80 4.60 16.97
CA GLY A 42 6.81 5.33 15.70
C GLY A 42 8.20 5.67 15.16
N SER A 43 9.27 5.24 15.83
CA SER A 43 10.65 5.43 15.33
C SER A 43 10.97 4.48 14.17
N LEU A 44 11.90 4.87 13.29
CA LEU A 44 12.31 4.04 12.15
C LEU A 44 13.47 3.11 12.53
N LYS A 45 13.34 1.83 12.20
CA LYS A 45 14.42 0.85 12.35
C LYS A 45 15.56 1.16 11.38
N ARG A 46 16.77 1.32 11.93
CA ARG A 46 18.00 1.41 11.16
C ARG A 46 18.59 0.02 11.02
N PHE A 47 18.30 -0.63 9.89
CA PHE A 47 18.97 -1.88 9.53
C PHE A 47 20.38 -1.55 9.03
N VAL A 48 21.38 -1.78 9.88
CA VAL A 48 22.78 -1.79 9.45
C VAL A 48 23.09 -3.20 8.97
N ILE A 49 23.43 -3.33 7.69
CA ILE A 49 23.94 -4.58 7.14
C ILE A 49 25.46 -4.43 7.16
N GLU A 50 26.13 -5.16 8.05
CA GLU A 50 27.59 -5.38 7.99
C GLU A 50 27.92 -6.41 6.91
#